data_AF-A0A699YEV5-F1
#
_entry.id   AF-A0A699YEV5-F1
#
_cell.length_a   1.000
_cell.length_b   1.000
_cell.length_c   1.000
_cell.angle_alpha   90.00
_cell.angle_beta   90.00
_cell.angle_gamma   90.00
#
_symmetry.space_group_name_H-M   'P 1'
#
loop_
_entity.id
_entity.type
_entity.pdbx_description
1 polymer ?
#
loop_
_entity_poly.entity_id
_entity_poly.type
_entity_poly.pdbx_seq_one_letter_code
_entity_poly.pdbx_strand_id
1 'polypeptide(L)'
;RQYYRDSGITRQAQATKTWLAQVEPQLKALSQVRSKPSSLASYRQFAVTLLATYGAMWAEVSEPRWAYAKFRLYCGKQCVVARSWSKLIKQAKQRSTECVLALAYGAAGFAGSGTIGCRGVPVKQMLKEALRQFPAGEW
;
A
#
# COMPACT_ATOMS: atom_id res chain seq x y z
N ARG A 1 14.17 -0.38 -0.28
CA ARG A 1 13.71 0.15 -1.58
C ARG A 1 13.16 -0.94 -2.53
N GLN A 2 13.76 -2.14 -2.60
CA GLN A 2 13.34 -3.21 -3.52
C GLN A 2 11.85 -3.61 -3.45
N TYR A 3 11.28 -3.79 -2.24
CA TYR A 3 9.86 -4.15 -2.08
C TYR A 3 8.90 -3.16 -2.76
N TYR A 4 9.11 -1.85 -2.56
CA TYR A 4 8.24 -0.81 -3.12
C TYR A 4 8.31 -0.74 -4.64
N ARG A 5 9.48 -1.04 -5.21
CA ARG A 5 9.67 -1.14 -6.66
C ARG A 5 8.99 -2.39 -7.21
N ASP A 6 9.24 -3.54 -6.61
CA ASP A 6 8.73 -4.84 -7.10
C ASP A 6 7.22 -5.00 -6.91
N SER A 7 6.66 -4.39 -5.85
CA SER A 7 5.21 -4.38 -5.61
C SER A 7 4.46 -3.37 -6.47
N GLY A 8 5.18 -2.54 -7.24
CA GLY A 8 4.60 -1.51 -8.10
C GLY A 8 4.09 -0.27 -7.36
N ILE A 9 4.33 -0.13 -6.05
CA ILE A 9 3.89 1.04 -5.26
C ILE A 9 4.42 2.35 -5.85
N THR A 10 5.70 2.38 -6.25
CA THR A 10 6.31 3.60 -6.82
C THR A 10 5.69 3.99 -8.16
N ARG A 11 5.49 3.01 -9.04
CA ARG A 11 4.82 3.21 -10.33
C ARG A 11 3.39 3.69 -10.13
N GLN A 12 2.68 3.09 -9.17
CA GLN A 12 1.31 3.46 -8.85
C GLN A 12 1.22 4.88 -8.28
N ALA A 13 2.13 5.27 -7.40
CA ALA A 13 2.18 6.62 -6.86
C ALA A 13 2.36 7.68 -7.97
N GLN A 14 3.24 7.40 -8.95
CA GLN A 14 3.43 8.28 -10.09
C GLN A 14 2.17 8.37 -10.97
N ALA A 15 1.54 7.24 -11.28
CA ALA A 15 0.32 7.20 -12.08
C ALA A 15 -0.84 7.96 -11.40
N THR A 16 -1.05 7.73 -10.10
CA THR A 16 -2.01 8.46 -9.29
C THR A 16 -1.76 9.97 -9.32
N LYS A 17 -0.50 10.41 -9.25
CA LYS A 17 -0.16 11.84 -9.36
C LYS A 17 -0.56 12.42 -10.73
N THR A 18 -0.28 11.70 -11.82
CA THR A 18 -0.65 12.12 -13.18
C THR A 18 -2.15 12.19 -13.37
N TRP A 19 -2.91 11.23 -12.84
CA TRP A 19 -4.37 11.24 -12.94
C TRP A 19 -4.99 12.38 -12.12
N LEU A 20 -4.53 12.58 -10.89
CA LEU A 20 -5.00 13.68 -10.05
C LEU A 20 -4.67 15.07 -10.58
N ALA A 21 -3.68 15.21 -11.47
CA ALA A 21 -3.39 16.48 -12.13
C ALA A 21 -4.58 16.99 -12.97
N GLN A 22 -5.43 16.08 -13.47
CA GLN A 22 -6.63 16.44 -14.24
C GLN A 22 -7.71 17.11 -13.38
N VAL A 23 -7.73 16.81 -12.07
CA VAL A 23 -8.67 17.37 -11.09
C VAL A 23 -8.01 18.28 -10.05
N GLU A 24 -6.75 18.66 -10.27
CA GLU A 24 -5.99 19.54 -9.39
C GLU A 24 -6.69 20.87 -9.10
N PRO A 25 -7.29 21.60 -10.07
CA PRO A 25 -7.95 22.87 -9.76
C PRO A 25 -9.16 22.69 -8.85
N GLN A 26 -9.91 21.60 -8.99
CA GLN A 26 -11.05 21.26 -8.13
C GLN A 26 -10.60 20.92 -6.71
N LEU A 27 -9.53 20.11 -6.58
CA LEU A 27 -8.92 19.81 -5.29
C LEU A 27 -8.39 21.06 -4.58
N LYS A 28 -7.79 21.98 -5.35
CA LYS A 28 -7.32 23.27 -4.84
C LYS A 28 -8.49 24.16 -4.42
N ALA A 29 -9.59 24.21 -5.18
CA ALA A 29 -10.77 24.96 -4.79
C ALA A 29 -11.39 24.43 -3.47
N LEU A 30 -11.44 23.11 -3.31
CA LEU A 30 -11.93 22.49 -2.07
C LEU A 30 -11.00 22.70 -0.88
N SER A 31 -9.68 22.75 -1.09
CA SER A 31 -8.73 22.99 0.00
C SER A 31 -8.82 24.41 0.57
N GLN A 32 -9.31 25.38 -0.21
CA GLN A 32 -9.57 26.74 0.25
C GLN A 32 -10.82 26.86 1.14
N VAL A 33 -11.71 25.86 1.13
CA VAL A 33 -12.96 25.91 1.90
C VAL A 33 -12.91 24.96 3.09
N ARG A 34 -13.40 25.42 4.24
CA ARG A 34 -13.37 24.66 5.48
C ARG A 34 -14.40 23.51 5.43
N SER A 35 -13.93 22.27 5.54
CA SER A 35 -14.77 21.06 5.54
C SER A 35 -15.71 20.95 6.75
N LYS A 36 -15.36 21.58 7.87
CA LYS A 36 -16.18 21.70 9.09
C LYS A 36 -16.51 23.17 9.32
N PRO A 37 -17.59 23.69 8.74
CA PRO A 37 -17.96 25.09 8.88
C PRO A 37 -18.46 25.37 10.30
N SER A 38 -18.02 26.49 10.86
CA SER A 38 -18.48 27.00 12.17
C SER A 38 -19.62 28.03 12.05
N SER A 39 -20.06 28.31 10.82
CA SER A 39 -21.14 29.26 10.53
C SER A 39 -21.94 28.82 9.29
N LEU A 40 -23.18 29.31 9.19
CA LEU A 40 -24.05 29.06 8.04
C LEU A 40 -23.46 29.62 6.73
N ALA A 41 -22.82 30.80 6.79
CA ALA A 41 -22.17 31.41 5.63
C ALA A 41 -21.02 30.54 5.09
N SER A 42 -20.18 30.01 5.99
CA SER A 42 -19.12 29.08 5.63
C SER A 42 -19.67 27.75 5.06
N TYR A 43 -20.79 27.26 5.58
CA TYR A 43 -21.46 26.08 5.03
C TYR A 43 -21.99 26.32 3.62
N ARG A 44 -22.58 27.49 3.36
CA ARG A 44 -23.05 27.88 2.01
C ARG A 44 -21.90 27.92 1.00
N GLN A 45 -20.78 28.55 1.37
CA GLN A 45 -19.58 28.59 0.52
C GLN A 45 -19.06 27.17 0.24
N PHE A 46 -19.04 26.29 1.25
CA PHE A 46 -18.66 24.89 1.09
C PHE A 46 -19.60 24.13 0.15
N ALA A 47 -20.91 24.25 0.33
CA ALA A 47 -21.91 23.59 -0.51
C ALA A 47 -21.83 24.03 -1.97
N VAL A 48 -21.66 25.34 -2.23
CA VAL A 48 -21.52 25.88 -3.59
C VAL A 48 -20.24 25.36 -4.25
N THR A 49 -19.11 25.40 -3.56
CA THR A 49 -17.83 24.90 -4.09
C THR A 49 -17.87 23.39 -4.31
N LEU A 50 -18.51 22.64 -3.41
CA LEU A 50 -18.71 21.20 -3.59
C LEU A 50 -19.54 20.93 -4.85
N LEU A 51 -20.71 21.55 -5.00
CA LEU A 51 -21.58 21.33 -6.16
C LEU A 51 -20.87 21.65 -7.47
N ALA A 52 -20.10 22.74 -7.51
CA ALA A 52 -19.33 23.14 -8.68
C ALA A 52 -18.20 22.16 -9.05
N THR A 53 -17.60 21.50 -8.05
CA THR A 53 -16.46 20.57 -8.27
C THR A 53 -16.88 19.10 -8.36
N TYR A 54 -18.09 18.76 -7.88
CA TYR A 54 -18.57 17.39 -7.69
C TYR A 54 -18.57 16.58 -8.99
N GLY A 55 -19.11 17.13 -10.07
CA GLY A 55 -19.22 16.41 -11.35
C GLY A 55 -17.86 16.01 -11.92
N ALA A 56 -16.90 16.93 -11.94
CA ALA A 56 -15.56 16.66 -12.46
C ALA A 56 -14.79 15.68 -11.57
N MET A 57 -14.88 15.81 -10.24
CA MET A 57 -14.26 14.83 -9.33
C MET A 57 -14.88 13.44 -9.45
N TRP A 58 -16.21 13.35 -9.58
CA TRP A 58 -16.88 12.06 -9.72
C TRP A 58 -16.55 11.38 -11.04
N ALA A 59 -16.52 12.12 -12.14
CA ALA A 59 -16.09 11.60 -13.43
C ALA A 59 -14.70 10.96 -13.30
N GLU A 60 -13.75 11.64 -12.66
CA GLU A 60 -12.40 11.13 -12.44
C GLU A 60 -12.35 9.89 -11.54
N VAL A 61 -12.96 9.94 -10.35
CA VAL A 61 -12.86 8.86 -9.35
C VAL A 61 -13.64 7.62 -9.78
N SER A 62 -14.66 7.78 -10.61
CA SER A 62 -15.45 6.67 -11.17
C SER A 62 -14.74 5.91 -12.28
N GLU A 63 -13.60 6.40 -12.78
CA GLU A 63 -12.91 5.72 -13.86
C GLU A 63 -12.44 4.31 -13.45
N PRO A 64 -12.64 3.29 -14.31
CA PRO A 64 -12.19 1.92 -14.05
C PRO A 64 -10.70 1.80 -13.74
N ARG A 65 -9.88 2.74 -14.23
CA ARG A 65 -8.42 2.78 -13.99
C ARG A 65 -8.08 2.76 -12.51
N TRP A 66 -8.85 3.44 -11.66
CA TRP A 66 -8.63 3.48 -10.21
C TRP A 66 -8.86 2.12 -9.55
N ALA A 67 -9.93 1.42 -9.94
CA ALA A 67 -10.23 0.08 -9.46
C ALA A 67 -9.14 -0.91 -9.90
N TYR A 68 -8.81 -0.93 -11.19
CA TYR A 68 -7.75 -1.81 -11.71
C TYR A 68 -6.40 -1.55 -11.05
N ALA A 69 -6.06 -0.29 -10.84
CA ALA A 69 -4.83 0.08 -10.17
C ALA A 69 -4.75 -0.46 -8.74
N LYS A 70 -5.85 -0.38 -7.98
CA LYS A 70 -5.94 -0.93 -6.62
C LYS A 70 -5.78 -2.45 -6.62
N PHE A 71 -6.43 -3.16 -7.56
CA PHE A 71 -6.27 -4.60 -7.71
C PHE A 71 -4.84 -5.00 -8.08
N ARG A 72 -4.24 -4.32 -9.07
CA ARG A 72 -2.84 -4.57 -9.47
C ARG A 72 -1.87 -4.33 -8.32
N LEU A 73 -2.10 -3.29 -7.52
CA LEU A 73 -1.28 -3.00 -6.35
C LEU A 73 -1.41 -4.10 -5.29
N TYR A 74 -2.62 -4.59 -5.04
CA TYR A 74 -2.85 -5.71 -4.14
C TYR A 74 -2.12 -6.97 -4.62
N CYS A 75 -2.34 -7.37 -5.88
CA CYS A 75 -1.66 -8.52 -6.49
C CYS A 75 -0.14 -8.37 -6.45
N GLY A 76 0.39 -7.18 -6.80
CA GLY A 76 1.82 -6.89 -6.78
C GLY A 76 2.44 -7.10 -5.40
N LYS A 77 1.79 -6.61 -4.34
CA LYS A 77 2.23 -6.84 -2.95
C LYS A 77 2.23 -8.34 -2.60
N GLN A 78 1.16 -9.06 -2.95
CA GLN A 78 1.06 -10.51 -2.71
C GLN A 78 2.15 -11.29 -3.44
N CYS A 79 2.40 -10.98 -4.72
CA CYS A 79 3.44 -11.63 -5.51
C CYS A 79 4.84 -11.45 -4.91
N VAL A 80 5.15 -10.26 -4.37
CA VAL A 80 6.44 -10.01 -3.73
C VAL A 80 6.59 -10.80 -2.43
N VAL A 81 5.53 -10.90 -1.64
CA VAL A 81 5.51 -11.73 -0.42
C VAL A 81 5.72 -13.19 -0.78
N ALA A 82 4.90 -13.73 -1.70
CA ALA A 82 5.01 -15.12 -2.16
C ALA A 82 6.40 -15.45 -2.70
N ARG A 83 6.98 -14.58 -3.56
CA ARG A 83 8.33 -14.76 -4.09
C ARG A 83 9.40 -14.74 -3.01
N SER A 84 9.24 -13.90 -2.00
CA SER A 84 10.18 -13.85 -0.87
C SER A 84 10.14 -15.16 -0.08
N TRP A 85 8.94 -15.68 0.19
CA TRP A 85 8.75 -16.98 0.83
C TRP A 85 9.31 -18.14 0.01
N SER A 86 9.02 -18.22 -1.29
CA SER A 86 9.58 -19.28 -2.13
C SER A 86 11.10 -19.27 -2.14
N LYS A 87 11.73 -18.10 -2.11
CA LYS A 87 13.19 -17.97 -1.99
C LYS A 87 13.70 -18.46 -0.64
N LEU A 88 13.04 -18.10 0.46
CA LEU A 88 13.40 -18.55 1.80
C LEU A 88 13.31 -20.07 1.93
N ILE A 89 12.18 -20.66 1.49
CA ILE A 89 11.97 -22.12 1.52
C ILE A 89 13.02 -22.83 0.66
N LYS A 90 13.31 -22.32 -0.55
CA LYS A 90 14.33 -22.90 -1.42
C LYS A 90 15.71 -22.87 -0.77
N GLN A 91 16.09 -21.74 -0.14
CA GLN A 91 17.36 -21.60 0.56
C GLN A 91 17.43 -22.49 1.80
N ALA A 92 16.33 -22.62 2.54
CA ALA A 92 16.23 -23.52 3.68
C ALA A 92 16.48 -24.98 3.24
N LYS A 93 15.74 -25.47 2.23
CA LYS A 93 15.92 -26.83 1.69
C LYS A 93 17.34 -27.10 1.17
N GLN A 94 17.98 -26.10 0.55
CA GLN A 94 19.34 -26.28 0.03
C GLN A 94 20.40 -26.34 1.14
N ARG A 95 20.17 -25.65 2.27
CA ARG A 95 21.09 -25.65 3.42
C ARG A 95 20.78 -26.75 4.42
N SER A 96 19.63 -27.41 4.27
CA SER A 96 19.04 -28.22 5.32
C SER A 96 18.31 -29.43 4.74
N THR A 97 18.98 -30.57 4.76
CA THR A 97 18.30 -31.87 4.74
C THR A 97 17.90 -32.34 6.15
N GLU A 98 18.41 -31.71 7.22
CA GLU A 98 18.20 -32.18 8.62
C GLU A 98 17.93 -31.07 9.67
N CYS A 99 17.99 -29.78 9.32
CA CYS A 99 17.90 -28.66 10.26
C CYS A 99 16.52 -27.94 10.20
N VAL A 100 15.89 -27.82 11.36
CA VAL A 100 14.61 -27.13 11.58
C VAL A 100 14.74 -25.65 11.22
N LEU A 101 13.86 -25.15 10.35
CA LEU A 101 13.83 -23.73 9.99
C LEU A 101 13.15 -22.92 11.11
N ALA A 102 13.94 -22.36 12.03
CA ALA A 102 13.44 -21.45 13.04
C ALA A 102 13.29 -20.03 12.47
N LEU A 103 12.06 -19.55 12.31
CA LEU A 103 11.78 -18.16 11.95
C LEU A 103 11.65 -17.32 13.23
N ALA A 104 12.72 -16.60 13.59
CA ALA A 104 12.64 -15.63 14.68
C ALA A 104 11.82 -14.39 14.25
N TYR A 105 10.66 -14.22 14.87
CA TYR A 105 9.80 -13.04 14.72
C TYR A 105 9.80 -12.27 16.04
N GLY A 106 10.25 -11.01 16.03
CA GLY A 106 10.37 -10.20 17.24
C GLY A 106 9.94 -8.76 17.03
N ALA A 107 9.63 -8.07 18.13
CA ALA A 107 9.23 -6.66 18.22
C ALA A 107 10.37 -5.68 17.90
N ALA A 108 11.27 -6.04 16.98
CA ALA A 108 12.24 -5.12 16.45
C ALA A 108 11.47 -4.05 15.65
N GLY A 109 11.33 -2.86 16.25
CA GLY A 109 10.90 -1.67 15.55
C GLY A 109 11.69 -1.60 14.25
N PHE A 110 10.99 -1.59 13.12
CA PHE A 110 11.62 -1.55 11.82
C PHE A 110 12.45 -0.26 11.75
N ALA A 111 13.77 -0.35 11.96
CA ALA A 111 14.65 0.77 11.71
C ALA A 111 14.56 1.06 10.21
N GLY A 112 13.85 2.14 9.85
CA GLY A 112 13.73 2.60 8.46
C GLY A 112 15.08 3.00 7.83
N SER A 113 16.17 2.92 8.61
CA SER A 113 17.53 3.14 8.16
C SER A 113 18.01 1.96 7.32
N GLY A 114 18.36 2.26 6.07
CA GLY A 114 18.89 1.31 5.11
C GLY A 114 20.31 0.87 5.45
N THR A 115 20.48 0.13 6.54
CA THR A 115 21.69 -0.67 6.76
C THR A 115 21.76 -1.75 5.67
N ILE A 116 22.93 -1.85 5.05
CA ILE A 116 23.23 -2.80 3.98
C ILE A 116 22.88 -4.21 4.46
N GLY A 117 21.84 -4.80 3.87
CA GLY A 117 21.36 -6.15 4.20
C GLY A 117 19.92 -6.23 4.70
N CYS A 118 19.37 -5.17 5.30
CA CYS A 118 18.02 -5.18 5.87
C CYS A 118 16.97 -4.74 4.82
N ARG A 119 15.98 -5.61 4.53
CA ARG A 119 14.90 -5.32 3.58
C ARG A 119 13.62 -4.96 4.32
N GLY A 120 13.02 -3.82 3.96
CA GLY A 120 11.67 -3.46 4.37
C GLY A 120 10.65 -4.40 3.78
N VAL A 121 10.03 -5.19 4.66
CA VAL A 121 8.98 -6.17 4.34
C VAL A 121 7.81 -5.93 5.30
N PRO A 122 6.54 -6.02 4.84
CA PRO A 122 5.38 -5.90 5.71
C PRO A 122 5.37 -7.02 6.77
N VAL A 123 5.75 -6.65 8.00
CA VAL A 123 5.98 -7.55 9.14
C VAL A 123 4.73 -8.37 9.49
N LYS A 124 3.55 -7.73 9.58
CA LYS A 124 2.29 -8.43 9.88
C LYS A 124 1.89 -9.46 8.81
N GLN A 125 2.16 -9.16 7.54
CA GLN A 125 1.78 -10.06 6.46
C GLN A 125 2.73 -11.24 6.35
N MET A 126 4.02 -11.03 6.60
CA MET A 126 4.98 -12.12 6.74
C MET A 126 4.60 -13.04 7.91
N LEU A 127 4.21 -12.49 9.06
CA LEU A 127 3.75 -13.32 10.19
C LEU A 127 2.53 -14.18 9.82
N LYS A 128 1.52 -13.59 9.16
CA LYS A 128 0.32 -14.34 8.74
C LYS A 128 0.66 -15.49 7.81
N GLU A 129 1.54 -15.26 6.84
CA GLU A 129 2.00 -16.33 5.94
C GLU A 129 2.84 -17.37 6.67
N ALA A 130 3.68 -16.99 7.63
CA ALA A 130 4.44 -17.93 8.44
C ALA A 130 3.52 -18.86 9.23
N LEU A 131 2.51 -18.30 9.91
CA LEU A 131 1.51 -19.06 10.67
C LEU A 131 0.65 -19.97 9.77
N ARG A 132 0.42 -19.58 8.51
CA ARG A 132 -0.30 -20.41 7.54
C ARG A 132 0.52 -21.61 7.07
N GLN A 133 1.84 -21.43 6.90
CA GLN A 133 2.75 -22.48 6.41
C GLN A 133 3.20 -23.42 7.54
N PHE A 134 3.26 -22.89 8.77
CA PHE A 134 3.65 -23.62 9.98
C PHE A 134 2.57 -23.41 11.05
N PRO A 135 1.43 -24.14 10.97
CA PRO A 135 0.43 -24.09 12.03
C PRO A 135 1.08 -24.52 13.34
N ALA A 136 0.89 -23.73 14.40
CA ALA A 136 1.43 -24.06 15.72
C ALA A 136 0.79 -25.37 16.20
N GLY A 137 1.54 -26.47 16.19
CA GLY A 137 1.07 -27.79 16.63
C GLY A 137 1.68 -29.01 15.92
N GLU A 138 2.36 -28.84 14.78
CA GLU A 138 3.03 -29.92 14.07
C GLU A 138 4.55 -29.68 14.04
N TRP A 139 5.25 -30.10 15.09
CA TRP A 139 6.70 -30.25 15.14
C TRP A 139 7.04 -31.66 15.59
#